data_AF-A0A643FEX2-F1
#
_entry.id   AF-A0A643FEX2-F1
#
_cell.length_a   1.000
_cell.length_b   1.000
_cell.length_c   1.000
_cell.angle_alpha   90.00
_cell.angle_beta   90.00
_cell.angle_gamma   90.00
#
_symmetry.space_group_name_H-M   'P 1'
#
loop_
_entity.id
_entity.type
_entity.pdbx_description
1 polymer ?
#
loop_
_entity_poly.entity_id
_entity_poly.type
_entity_poly.pdbx_seq_one_letter_code
_entity_poly.pdbx_strand_id
1 'polypeptide(L)'
;MSVQGQEPAQAGLKLGQVLISGRLAGVRSISTRQGRKWLHKVQLPAPDEFTSPSVVEVRGDEKLGQQVGDVIRCKAQLGGYGRSFNFTDKETGERLRGEQITMTLDVI
;
A
#
# COMPACT_ATOMS: atom_id res chain seq x y z
N MET A 1 -28.26 17.27 -18.82
CA MET A 1 -27.29 17.88 -17.88
C MET A 1 -26.15 16.89 -17.69
N SER A 2 -25.07 17.06 -18.44
CA SER A 2 -23.95 16.12 -18.48
C SER A 2 -22.89 16.58 -17.49
N VAL A 3 -22.72 15.85 -16.39
CA VAL A 3 -21.63 16.07 -15.44
C VAL A 3 -20.33 15.55 -16.07
N GLN A 4 -19.56 16.48 -16.61
CA GLN A 4 -18.17 16.25 -17.02
C GLN A 4 -17.34 16.07 -15.75
N GLY A 5 -17.09 14.81 -15.36
CA GLY A 5 -16.06 14.49 -14.39
C GLY A 5 -14.70 14.78 -15.04
N GLN A 6 -14.01 15.81 -14.55
CA GLN A 6 -12.64 16.10 -14.97
C GLN A 6 -11.77 14.88 -14.68
N GLU A 7 -11.33 14.18 -15.73
CA GLU A 7 -10.17 13.30 -15.63
C GLU A 7 -8.97 14.18 -15.29
N PRO A 8 -8.30 13.99 -14.13
CA PRO A 8 -7.11 14.75 -13.83
C PRO A 8 -6.07 14.45 -14.91
N ALA A 9 -5.56 15.52 -15.54
CA ALA A 9 -4.51 15.46 -16.54
C ALA A 9 -3.42 14.48 -16.08
N GLN A 10 -3.12 13.51 -16.95
CA GLN A 10 -2.24 12.39 -16.67
C GLN A 10 -0.79 12.87 -16.61
N ALA A 11 -0.44 13.66 -15.59
CA ALA A 11 0.93 14.00 -15.29
C ALA A 11 1.67 12.69 -15.05
N GLY A 12 2.63 12.39 -15.94
CA GLY A 12 3.41 11.17 -15.93
C GLY A 12 3.94 10.85 -14.54
N LEU A 13 4.07 9.55 -14.25
CA LEU A 13 4.65 9.10 -12.98
C LEU A 13 6.11 9.52 -12.93
N LYS A 14 6.53 10.15 -11.83
CA LYS A 14 7.97 10.35 -11.56
C LYS A 14 8.59 9.02 -11.12
N LEU A 15 9.92 8.96 -11.11
CA LEU A 15 10.64 7.78 -10.63
C LEU A 15 10.20 7.40 -9.22
N GLY A 16 9.93 6.10 -9.02
CA GLY A 16 9.44 5.56 -7.77
C GLY A 16 7.98 5.92 -7.43
N GLN A 17 7.25 6.63 -8.30
CA GLN A 17 5.81 6.84 -8.10
C GLN A 17 5.00 5.70 -8.72
N VAL A 18 3.91 5.36 -8.06
CA VAL A 18 2.95 4.36 -8.52
C VAL A 18 1.53 4.93 -8.51
N LEU A 19 0.69 4.42 -9.40
CA LEU A 19 -0.74 4.68 -9.37
C LEU A 19 -1.44 3.41 -8.86
N ILE A 20 -2.18 3.56 -7.77
CA ILE A 20 -2.93 2.48 -7.16
C ILE A 20 -4.42 2.72 -7.39
N SER A 21 -5.13 1.67 -7.77
CA SER A 21 -6.59 1.65 -7.83
C SER A 21 -7.07 0.33 -7.25
N GLY A 22 -8.00 0.37 -6.30
CA GLY A 22 -8.47 -0.84 -5.65
C GLY A 22 -9.59 -0.60 -4.65
N ARG A 23 -10.14 -1.68 -4.13
CA ARG A 23 -11.21 -1.64 -3.13
C ARG A 23 -10.61 -1.51 -1.73
N LEU A 24 -11.12 -0.57 -0.95
CA LEU A 24 -10.73 -0.38 0.43
C LEU A 24 -11.28 -1.53 1.29
N ALA A 25 -10.40 -2.37 1.81
CA ALA A 25 -10.74 -3.53 2.64
C ALA A 25 -10.68 -3.23 4.15
N GLY A 26 -9.99 -2.17 4.55
CA GLY A 26 -9.89 -1.77 5.95
C GLY A 26 -9.14 -0.45 6.12
N VAL A 27 -9.46 0.25 7.20
CA VAL A 27 -8.79 1.50 7.57
C VAL A 27 -8.47 1.47 9.05
N ARG A 28 -7.23 1.81 9.40
CA ARG A 28 -6.83 2.05 10.78
C ARG A 28 -5.96 3.30 10.85
N SER A 29 -5.82 3.88 12.03
CA SER A 29 -4.86 4.94 12.25
C SER A 29 -3.82 4.55 13.27
N ILE A 30 -2.59 5.00 13.06
CA ILE A 30 -1.47 4.84 13.99
C ILE A 30 -0.97 6.21 14.43
N SER A 31 -0.52 6.30 15.68
CA SER A 31 0.21 7.49 16.15
C SER A 31 1.69 7.30 15.82
N THR A 32 2.28 8.27 15.14
CA THR A 32 3.70 8.30 14.79
C THR A 32 4.36 9.52 15.44
N ARG A 33 5.70 9.58 15.45
CA ARG A 33 6.44 10.75 15.93
C ARG A 33 6.07 12.04 15.17
N GLN A 34 5.59 11.92 13.93
CA GLN A 34 5.21 13.05 13.07
C GLN A 34 3.71 13.35 13.10
N GLY A 35 2.94 12.66 13.95
CA GLY A 35 1.48 12.80 14.05
C GLY A 35 0.73 11.52 13.67
N ARG A 36 -0.59 11.65 13.50
CA ARG A 36 -1.47 10.53 13.15
C ARG A 36 -1.30 10.19 11.66
N LYS A 37 -1.09 8.92 11.34
CA LYS A 37 -1.12 8.40 9.97
C LYS A 37 -2.27 7.43 9.81
N TRP A 38 -2.94 7.50 8.66
CA TRP A 38 -3.96 6.55 8.25
C TRP A 38 -3.34 5.46 7.39
N LEU A 39 -3.70 4.22 7.69
CA LEU A 39 -3.27 3.02 6.99
C LEU A 39 -4.49 2.37 6.36
N HIS A 40 -4.43 2.21 5.04
CA HIS A 40 -5.51 1.74 4.20
C HIS A 40 -5.11 0.37 3.65
N LYS A 41 -5.83 -0.68 4.02
CA LYS A 41 -5.69 -1.99 3.40
C LYS A 41 -6.48 -1.96 2.10
N VAL A 42 -5.80 -2.05 0.96
CA VAL A 42 -6.40 -1.93 -0.37
C VAL A 42 -6.24 -3.24 -1.11
N GLN A 43 -7.35 -3.83 -1.52
CA GLN A 43 -7.38 -5.00 -2.37
C GLN A 43 -7.34 -4.53 -3.83
N LEU A 44 -6.31 -4.95 -4.55
CA LEU A 44 -6.13 -4.62 -5.96
C LEU A 44 -7.00 -5.55 -6.83
N PRO A 45 -7.32 -5.15 -8.07
CA PRO A 45 -7.88 -6.07 -9.05
C PRO A 45 -7.01 -7.32 -9.19
N ALA A 46 -7.64 -8.48 -9.29
CA ALA A 46 -6.92 -9.69 -9.66
C ALA A 46 -6.41 -9.55 -11.11
N PRO A 47 -5.23 -10.09 -11.43
CA PRO A 47 -4.70 -10.05 -12.79
C PRO A 47 -5.52 -10.93 -13.76
N ASP A 48 -6.17 -11.97 -13.23
CA ASP A 48 -7.03 -12.92 -13.94
C ASP A 48 -8.04 -13.55 -12.94
N GLU A 49 -8.93 -14.41 -13.44
CA GLU A 49 -10.01 -15.03 -12.66
C GLU A 49 -9.56 -16.14 -11.68
N PHE A 50 -8.36 -16.68 -11.83
CA PHE A 50 -7.82 -17.77 -11.03
C PHE A 50 -6.79 -17.29 -9.99
N THR A 51 -6.27 -16.08 -10.15
CA THR A 51 -5.26 -15.51 -9.27
C THR A 51 -5.89 -14.73 -8.11
N SER A 52 -5.41 -14.99 -6.89
CA SER A 52 -5.81 -14.21 -5.72
C SER A 52 -5.39 -12.74 -5.87
N PRO A 53 -6.29 -11.78 -5.55
CA PRO A 53 -5.96 -10.37 -5.63
C PRO A 53 -4.86 -9.99 -4.64
N SER A 54 -3.94 -9.14 -5.10
CA SER A 54 -2.91 -8.58 -4.23
C SER A 54 -3.52 -7.59 -3.23
N VAL A 55 -2.93 -7.52 -2.03
CA VAL A 55 -3.33 -6.56 -1.00
C VAL A 55 -2.13 -5.70 -0.63
N VAL A 56 -2.33 -4.39 -0.62
CA VAL A 56 -1.30 -3.42 -0.26
C VAL A 56 -1.77 -2.54 0.90
N GLU A 57 -0.83 -2.03 1.71
CA GLU A 57 -1.10 -1.00 2.70
C GLU A 57 -0.69 0.36 2.12
N VAL A 58 -1.64 1.29 2.02
CA VAL A 58 -1.42 2.67 1.58
C VAL A 58 -1.51 3.61 2.77
N ARG A 59 -0.49 4.45 2.95
CA ARG A 59 -0.35 5.36 4.09
C ARG A 59 -0.64 6.78 3.65
N GLY A 60 -1.37 7.53 4.49
CA GLY A 60 -1.67 8.93 4.22
C GLY A 60 -1.82 9.74 5.50
N ASP A 61 -1.73 11.06 5.38
CA ASP A 61 -2.10 12.00 6.44
C ASP A 61 -3.61 12.13 6.59
N GLU A 62 -4.35 11.84 5.51
CA GLU A 62 -5.80 11.85 5.46
C GLU A 62 -6.35 10.44 5.19
N LYS A 63 -7.63 10.26 5.53
CA LYS A 63 -8.35 9.01 5.25
C LYS A 63 -8.74 8.97 3.77
N LEU A 64 -8.36 7.91 3.08
CA LEU A 64 -8.79 7.60 1.71
C LEU A 64 -10.14 6.88 1.75
N GLY A 65 -11.10 7.39 0.98
CA GLY A 65 -12.47 6.87 0.94
C GLY A 65 -13.27 7.19 2.20
N GLN A 66 -14.58 7.05 2.10
CA GLN A 66 -15.50 7.31 3.21
C GLN A 66 -15.68 6.04 4.05
N GLN A 67 -15.84 4.89 3.40
CA GLN A 67 -16.16 3.61 4.04
C GLN A 67 -15.42 2.42 3.39
N VAL A 68 -15.36 1.30 4.13
CA VAL A 68 -14.87 0.03 3.59
C VAL A 68 -15.77 -0.41 2.44
N GLY A 69 -15.18 -0.88 1.35
CA GLY A 69 -15.86 -1.23 0.11
C GLY A 69 -15.71 -0.17 -0.99
N ASP A 70 -15.37 1.07 -0.64
CA ASP A 70 -15.12 2.14 -1.60
C ASP A 70 -13.97 1.79 -2.54
N VAL A 71 -14.11 2.16 -3.81
CA VAL A 71 -13.00 2.11 -4.77
C VAL A 71 -12.21 3.40 -4.63
N ILE A 72 -10.93 3.27 -4.30
CA ILE A 72 -10.01 4.40 -4.21
C ILE A 72 -9.04 4.36 -5.39
N ARG A 73 -8.62 5.55 -5.83
CA ARG A 73 -7.55 5.74 -6.81
C ARG A 73 -6.62 6.84 -6.30
N CYS A 74 -5.35 6.51 -6.10
CA CYS A 74 -4.37 7.47 -5.58
C CYS A 74 -3.00 7.28 -6.22
N LYS A 75 -2.26 8.38 -6.33
CA LYS A 75 -0.83 8.35 -6.63
C LYS A 75 -0.08 8.20 -5.31
N ALA A 76 0.96 7.37 -5.30
CA ALA A 76 1.76 7.15 -4.11
C ALA A 76 3.24 7.08 -4.47
N GLN A 77 4.09 7.45 -3.52
CA GLN A 77 5.52 7.20 -3.55
C GLN A 77 5.77 5.78 -3.05
N LEU A 78 6.42 4.95 -3.87
CA LEU A 78 6.96 3.67 -3.45
C LEU A 78 8.20 3.91 -2.59
N GLY A 79 8.18 3.34 -1.40
CA GLY A 79 9.30 3.28 -0.50
C GLY A 79 9.43 1.88 0.09
N GLY A 80 10.33 1.78 1.06
CA GLY A 80 10.51 0.56 1.83
C GLY A 80 11.81 0.59 2.59
N TYR A 81 11.96 -0.35 3.50
CA TYR A 81 13.21 -0.54 4.23
C TYR A 81 13.50 -2.02 4.38
N GLY A 82 14.76 -2.36 4.13
CA GLY A 82 15.30 -3.68 4.37
C GLY A 82 15.68 -3.83 5.84
N ARG A 83 15.43 -5.00 6.40
CA ARG A 83 15.93 -5.42 7.71
C ARG A 83 16.53 -6.81 7.56
N SER A 84 17.77 -6.98 8.01
CA SER A 84 18.33 -8.31 8.22
C SER A 84 18.13 -8.73 9.67
N PHE A 85 17.91 -10.02 9.88
CA PHE A 85 17.73 -10.61 11.20
C PHE A 85 18.37 -11.99 11.25
N ASN A 86 18.95 -12.36 12.39
CA ASN A 86 19.46 -13.71 12.58
C ASN A 86 18.35 -14.56 13.20
N PHE A 87 18.21 -15.79 12.74
CA PHE A 87 17.31 -16.77 13.33
C PHE A 87 18.00 -18.14 13.40
N THR A 88 17.60 -18.95 14.36
CA THR A 88 18.10 -20.32 14.48
C THR A 88 17.09 -21.25 13.82
N ASP A 89 17.59 -22.11 12.92
CA ASP A 89 16.79 -23.19 12.36
C ASP A 89 16.39 -24.15 13.49
N LYS A 90 15.08 -24.45 13.60
CA LYS A 90 14.54 -25.26 14.70
C LYS A 90 14.82 -26.75 14.52
N GLU A 91 15.06 -27.20 13.29
CA GLU A 91 15.32 -28.60 12.96
C GLU A 91 16.82 -28.91 13.02
N THR A 92 17.67 -28.01 12.52
CA THR A 92 19.13 -28.25 12.42
C THR A 92 19.96 -27.57 13.51
N GLY A 93 19.42 -26.54 14.18
CA GLY A 93 20.16 -25.74 15.16
C GLY A 93 21.15 -24.74 14.55
N GLU A 94 21.23 -24.65 13.22
CA GLU A 94 22.11 -23.72 12.52
C GLU A 94 21.65 -22.26 12.68
N ARG A 95 22.61 -21.34 12.80
CA ARG A 95 22.33 -19.90 12.83
C ARG A 95 22.31 -19.35 11.41
N LEU A 96 21.13 -18.94 10.96
CA LEU A 96 20.88 -18.39 9.64
C LEU A 96 20.64 -16.88 9.69
N ARG A 97 20.87 -16.21 8.56
CA ARG A 97 20.58 -14.80 8.36
C ARG A 97 19.42 -14.65 7.38
N GLY A 98 18.32 -14.07 7.84
CA GLY A 98 17.17 -13.69 7.04
C GLY A 98 17.23 -12.23 6.60
N GLU A 99 16.64 -11.96 5.44
CA GLU A 99 16.40 -10.61 4.94
C GLU A 99 14.90 -10.40 4.74
N GLN A 100 14.40 -9.27 5.22
CA GLN A 100 13.02 -8.86 5.04
C GLN A 100 13.00 -7.46 4.43
N ILE A 101 12.25 -7.30 3.34
CA ILE A 101 11.99 -5.99 2.75
C ILE A 101 10.53 -5.65 3.05
N THR A 102 10.32 -4.58 3.81
CA THR A 102 8.97 -4.02 4.01
C THR A 102 8.78 -2.93 2.99
N MET A 103 7.82 -3.11 2.08
CA MET A 103 7.44 -2.08 1.10
C MET A 103 6.42 -1.13 1.72
N THR A 104 6.49 0.14 1.35
CA THR A 104 5.55 1.16 1.80
C THR A 104 5.03 1.98 0.63
N LEU A 105 3.74 2.33 0.68
CA LEU A 105 3.11 3.21 -0.29
C LEU A 105 2.61 4.45 0.45
N ASP A 106 3.22 5.60 0.18
CA ASP A 106 2.86 6.86 0.83
C ASP A 106 2.13 7.76 -0.17
N VAL A 107 0.90 8.16 0.15
CA VAL A 107 0.12 9.08 -0.68
C VAL A 107 0.87 10.39 -0.85
N ILE A 108 0.86 10.92 -2.07
CA ILE A 108 1.46 12.20 -2.44
C ILE A 108 0.43 13.20 -2.91
#